data_AF-A0A162Z352-F1
#
_entry.id   AF-A0A162Z352-F1
#
_cell.length_a   1.000
_cell.length_b   1.000
_cell.length_c   1.000
_cell.angle_alpha   90.00
_cell.angle_beta   90.00
_cell.angle_gamma   90.00
#
_symmetry.space_group_name_H-M   'P 1'
#
loop_
_entity.id
_entity.type
_entity.pdbx_description
1 polymer ?
#
loop_
_entity_poly.entity_id
_entity_poly.type
_entity_poly.pdbx_seq_one_letter_code
_entity_poly.pdbx_strand_id
1 'polypeptide(L)'
;MRKPKLSLHAPAEHIISFTSNEGPSDSFLCGQISFSNVPLQCDIQVTLARVGRLKQGKDVNDRAGSKKFIRELGFMGSQKEQKWEQFDYDSAEKLSGCSISPPRTTSDTKPTKCDFRLPVPSYHPATAALPSVEISYAIFATCDLPNGKTLRCRQDLGVIRKNGKPILLEPSRKVSFPESTLVVRASFDAPIMGTKNIVIPTTLQLHGLSLPSTSSMRTNETRWLVPREIKWEFEETAVLITGFPDSTGHVPMSTAQRVLKKRRLAAGAEKLKLKYPFMRPGNTFVRMLQDDNGMEIPFHISAPKTTQLGDSTALSVAGSHILHTVLLSDPSADAELPQKRFAVYLEYKLHMWLRIGEDIFDEASGDLVNRKMDEMAYTVLCPLTMQHAVPAQQGAGLDEAPLPVVPPRYDGVWELPPPGYTTYGCALRGPVREARGSPQP
;
A
#
# COMPACT_ATOMS: atom_id res chain seq x y z
N MET A 1 53.69 -2.63 -17.36
CA MET A 1 52.82 -1.67 -16.64
C MET A 1 51.68 -2.44 -15.98
N ARG A 2 51.30 -2.09 -14.73
CA ARG A 2 50.16 -2.73 -14.05
C ARG A 2 48.85 -2.25 -14.69
N LYS A 3 47.85 -3.15 -14.78
CA LYS A 3 46.52 -2.78 -15.33
C LYS A 3 45.86 -1.76 -14.40
N PRO A 4 45.27 -0.68 -14.94
CA PRO A 4 44.53 0.25 -14.12
C PRO A 4 43.28 -0.41 -13.54
N LYS A 5 42.95 -0.07 -12.29
CA LYS A 5 41.81 -0.65 -11.57
C LYS A 5 41.02 0.44 -10.88
N LEU A 6 39.70 0.26 -10.86
CA LEU A 6 38.72 1.10 -10.21
C LEU A 6 37.83 0.23 -9.32
N SER A 7 37.53 0.69 -8.11
CA SER A 7 36.64 0.00 -7.18
C SER A 7 35.86 1.03 -6.38
N LEU A 8 34.58 0.73 -6.14
CA LEU A 8 33.63 1.62 -5.51
C LEU A 8 33.16 1.00 -4.18
N HIS A 9 33.00 1.82 -3.16
CA HIS A 9 32.49 1.40 -1.86
C HIS A 9 31.54 2.47 -1.31
N ALA A 10 30.24 2.15 -1.29
CA ALA A 10 29.16 2.96 -0.74
C ALA A 10 28.29 2.09 0.21
N PRO A 11 27.38 2.68 0.99
CA PRO A 11 26.32 1.93 1.65
C PRO A 11 25.53 1.10 0.65
N ALA A 12 25.16 -0.14 1.04
CA ALA A 12 24.26 -0.97 0.23
C ALA A 12 22.83 -0.44 0.22
N GLU A 13 22.46 0.35 1.23
CA GLU A 13 21.13 0.96 1.36
C GLU A 13 21.26 2.46 1.66
N HIS A 14 20.36 3.25 1.09
CA HIS A 14 20.19 4.67 1.35
C HIS A 14 18.76 4.94 1.84
N ILE A 15 18.63 5.60 2.98
CA ILE A 15 17.33 5.87 3.60
C ILE A 15 16.94 7.33 3.35
N ILE A 16 15.86 7.54 2.61
CA ILE A 16 15.20 8.83 2.49
C ILE A 16 14.17 8.91 3.60
N SER A 17 14.41 9.79 4.58
CA SER A 17 13.53 9.98 5.73
C SER A 17 12.65 11.20 5.54
N PHE A 18 11.34 11.07 5.77
CA PHE A 18 10.42 12.20 5.77
C PHE A 18 10.15 12.63 7.21
N THR A 19 10.66 13.81 7.59
CA THR A 19 10.29 14.49 8.84
C THR A 19 9.06 15.36 8.57
N SER A 20 8.04 15.27 9.43
CA SER A 20 6.75 15.95 9.20
C SER A 20 6.83 17.48 9.20
N ASN A 21 7.93 18.05 9.68
CA ASN A 21 8.02 19.48 10.00
C ASN A 21 8.96 20.26 9.08
N GLU A 22 9.87 19.60 8.35
CA GLU A 22 10.93 20.29 7.59
C GLU A 22 10.82 20.11 6.07
N GLY A 23 9.73 19.49 5.61
CA GLY A 23 9.62 19.07 4.23
C GLY A 23 10.65 17.99 3.87
N PRO A 24 10.65 17.53 2.62
CA PRO A 24 11.51 16.44 2.21
C PRO A 24 12.92 17.01 1.92
N SER A 25 13.85 16.91 2.88
CA SER A 25 15.21 17.42 2.72
C SER A 25 16.05 16.52 1.80
N ASP A 26 16.81 17.16 0.91
CA ASP A 26 17.75 16.45 0.06
C ASP A 26 18.81 15.77 0.93
N SER A 27 18.99 14.49 0.67
CA SER A 27 19.93 13.65 1.39
C SER A 27 21.20 13.45 0.56
N PHE A 28 22.30 13.08 1.22
CA PHE A 28 23.55 12.83 0.52
C PHE A 28 24.00 11.40 0.73
N LEU A 29 24.35 10.75 -0.37
CA LEU A 29 24.97 9.45 -0.38
C LEU A 29 26.49 9.64 -0.38
N CYS A 30 27.13 9.28 0.71
CA CYS A 30 28.58 9.34 0.87
C CYS A 30 29.19 7.97 0.61
N GLY A 31 30.35 7.94 -0.05
CA GLY A 31 31.11 6.72 -0.27
C GLY A 31 32.58 7.01 -0.55
N GLN A 32 33.31 5.94 -0.86
CA GLN A 32 34.73 5.98 -1.17
C GLN A 32 35.00 5.27 -2.50
N ILE A 33 35.85 5.87 -3.31
CA ILE A 33 36.41 5.26 -4.52
C ILE A 33 37.87 4.91 -4.27
N SER A 34 38.27 3.73 -4.69
CA SER A 34 39.68 3.31 -4.66
C SER A 34 40.16 3.00 -6.07
N PHE A 35 41.28 3.58 -6.47
CA PHE A 35 41.85 3.40 -7.81
C PHE A 35 43.36 3.20 -7.78
N SER A 36 43.89 2.51 -8.79
CA SER A 36 45.33 2.26 -8.92
C SER A 36 45.75 2.30 -10.38
N ASN A 37 46.93 2.86 -10.65
CA ASN A 37 47.50 3.05 -11.99
C ASN A 37 46.59 3.87 -12.95
N VAL A 38 45.71 4.73 -12.42
CA VAL A 38 44.90 5.66 -13.23
C VAL A 38 45.76 6.90 -13.53
N PRO A 39 45.86 7.36 -14.79
CA PRO A 39 46.63 8.56 -15.12
C PRO A 39 46.11 9.80 -14.38
N LEU A 40 47.02 10.66 -13.92
CA LEU A 40 46.67 11.87 -13.14
C LEU A 40 45.81 12.89 -13.91
N GLN A 41 45.77 12.79 -15.23
CA GLN A 41 44.98 13.63 -16.13
C GLN A 41 43.56 13.10 -16.38
N CYS A 42 43.22 11.92 -15.84
CA CYS A 42 41.92 11.32 -16.03
C CYS A 42 41.03 11.62 -14.82
N ASP A 43 39.92 12.30 -15.06
CA ASP A 43 38.89 12.47 -14.06
C ASP A 43 38.07 11.19 -13.90
N ILE A 44 37.64 10.94 -12.66
CA ILE A 44 36.75 9.83 -12.33
C ILE A 44 35.37 10.40 -12.08
N GLN A 45 34.41 10.05 -12.93
CA GLN A 45 33.01 10.43 -12.76
C GLN A 45 32.30 9.38 -11.91
N VAL A 46 31.65 9.81 -10.83
CA VAL A 46 30.77 8.96 -10.02
C VAL A 46 29.33 9.40 -10.27
N THR A 47 28.46 8.47 -10.64
CA THR A 47 27.08 8.75 -11.05
C THR A 47 26.11 7.83 -10.31
N LEU A 48 25.05 8.40 -9.73
CA LEU A 48 23.87 7.66 -9.30
C LEU A 48 22.93 7.51 -10.49
N ALA A 49 22.53 6.28 -10.79
CA ALA A 49 21.59 6.00 -11.86
C ALA A 49 20.46 5.10 -11.37
N ARG A 50 19.33 5.19 -12.07
CA ARG A 50 18.11 4.44 -11.82
C ARG A 50 17.60 3.80 -13.09
N VAL A 51 17.07 2.59 -12.97
CA VAL A 51 16.40 1.87 -14.05
C VAL A 51 15.00 1.51 -13.60
N GLY A 52 14.02 1.84 -14.45
CA GLY A 52 12.61 1.49 -14.26
C GLY A 52 12.15 0.54 -15.35
N ARG A 53 11.71 -0.67 -14.97
CA ARG A 53 11.20 -1.68 -15.89
C ARG A 53 9.76 -2.00 -15.58
N LEU A 54 8.94 -2.04 -16.63
CA LEU A 54 7.62 -2.66 -16.58
C LEU A 54 7.74 -4.04 -17.23
N LYS A 55 7.47 -5.09 -16.45
CA LYS A 55 7.53 -6.47 -16.95
C LYS A 55 6.24 -6.76 -17.70
N GLN A 56 6.31 -6.83 -19.03
CA GLN A 56 5.17 -7.27 -19.83
C GLN A 56 4.85 -8.73 -19.48
N GLY A 57 3.62 -9.00 -19.05
CA GLY A 57 3.15 -10.36 -18.84
C GLY A 57 3.26 -11.17 -20.13
N LYS A 58 3.73 -12.42 -20.02
CA LYS A 58 3.89 -13.35 -21.14
C LYS A 58 2.60 -13.41 -21.96
N ASP A 59 2.70 -13.17 -23.27
CA ASP A 59 1.55 -13.03 -24.18
C ASP A 59 0.60 -14.22 -24.09
N VAL A 60 -0.64 -13.96 -23.65
CA VAL A 60 -1.80 -14.76 -24.03
C VAL A 60 -2.41 -14.04 -25.21
N ASN A 61 -2.33 -14.67 -26.39
CA ASN A 61 -2.90 -14.20 -27.65
C ASN A 61 -4.32 -13.67 -27.44
N ASP A 62 -4.49 -12.34 -27.49
CA ASP A 62 -5.84 -11.74 -27.57
C ASP A 62 -5.74 -10.30 -28.08
N ARG A 63 -6.44 -10.01 -29.19
CA ARG A 63 -6.42 -8.72 -29.90
C ARG A 63 -7.44 -7.75 -29.27
N ALA A 64 -7.00 -6.85 -28.37
CA ALA A 64 -7.73 -5.61 -28.05
C ALA A 64 -6.83 -4.62 -27.27
N GLY A 65 -6.70 -3.38 -27.76
CA GLY A 65 -5.74 -2.37 -27.28
C GLY A 65 -5.89 -1.94 -25.81
N SER A 66 -7.06 -2.06 -25.19
CA SER A 66 -7.27 -1.76 -23.76
C SER A 66 -6.78 -2.87 -22.82
N LYS A 67 -6.62 -4.11 -23.32
CA LYS A 67 -6.11 -5.24 -22.53
C LYS A 67 -4.58 -5.24 -22.40
N LYS A 68 -3.86 -4.43 -23.19
CA LYS A 68 -2.37 -4.42 -23.20
C LYS A 68 -1.78 -3.91 -21.88
N PHE A 69 -2.40 -2.91 -21.26
CA PHE A 69 -1.94 -2.34 -20.00
C PHE A 69 -2.24 -3.20 -18.76
N ILE A 70 -3.35 -3.94 -18.77
CA ILE A 70 -3.65 -4.90 -17.70
C ILE A 70 -2.64 -6.07 -17.72
N ARG A 71 -2.07 -6.38 -18.89
CA ARG A 71 -0.98 -7.37 -19.05
C ARG A 71 0.35 -6.91 -18.47
N GLU A 72 0.64 -5.61 -18.43
CA GLU A 72 1.86 -5.07 -17.82
C GLU A 72 1.90 -5.34 -16.31
N LEU A 73 0.73 -5.49 -15.67
CA LEU A 73 0.64 -5.89 -14.28
C LEU A 73 0.73 -7.41 -14.06
N GLY A 74 1.56 -8.15 -14.82
CA GLY A 74 1.73 -9.62 -14.79
C GLY A 74 1.33 -10.34 -13.49
N PHE A 75 0.54 -11.40 -13.58
CA PHE A 75 0.05 -12.16 -12.41
C PHE A 75 1.20 -12.58 -11.50
N MET A 76 1.05 -12.22 -10.22
CA MET A 76 2.05 -12.37 -9.17
C MET A 76 2.40 -13.84 -8.97
N GLY A 77 3.38 -14.32 -9.74
CA GLY A 77 3.99 -15.62 -9.51
C GLY A 77 4.66 -15.66 -8.14
N SER A 78 4.74 -16.84 -7.55
CA SER A 78 5.49 -17.07 -6.31
C SER A 78 6.89 -16.47 -6.44
N GLN A 79 7.36 -15.82 -5.38
CA GLN A 79 8.65 -15.11 -5.23
C GLN A 79 9.93 -15.90 -5.60
N LYS A 80 9.80 -17.16 -6.04
CA LYS A 80 10.90 -18.10 -6.24
C LYS A 80 11.73 -17.90 -7.51
N GLU A 81 11.32 -17.06 -8.47
CA GLU A 81 12.11 -16.84 -9.69
C GLU A 81 12.05 -15.38 -10.16
N GLN A 82 12.48 -14.44 -9.33
CA GLN A 82 12.96 -13.16 -9.84
C GLN A 82 14.48 -13.25 -9.95
N LYS A 83 14.97 -13.79 -11.07
CA LYS A 83 16.36 -13.52 -11.47
C LYS A 83 16.45 -12.02 -11.70
N TRP A 84 17.27 -11.36 -10.89
CA TRP A 84 17.59 -9.94 -11.06
C TRP A 84 18.19 -9.82 -12.45
N GLU A 85 17.44 -9.17 -13.35
CA GLU A 85 18.00 -8.87 -14.65
C GLU A 85 19.17 -7.91 -14.44
N GLN A 86 20.24 -8.10 -15.20
CA GLN A 86 21.42 -7.26 -15.08
C GLN A 86 21.01 -5.79 -15.33
N PHE A 87 21.30 -4.90 -14.35
CA PHE A 87 21.10 -3.46 -14.52
C PHE A 87 21.86 -3.02 -15.76
N ASP A 88 21.11 -2.48 -16.72
CA ASP A 88 21.64 -1.94 -17.94
C ASP A 88 21.89 -0.45 -17.73
N TYR A 89 23.12 -0.03 -17.95
CA TYR A 89 23.54 1.34 -17.69
C TYR A 89 23.30 2.26 -18.86
N ASP A 90 23.29 1.72 -20.07
CA ASP A 90 23.12 2.53 -21.27
C ASP A 90 21.66 3.01 -21.36
N SER A 91 20.72 2.23 -20.81
CA SER A 91 19.31 2.62 -20.62
C SER A 91 18.98 3.26 -19.27
N ALA A 92 19.97 3.46 -18.39
CA ALA A 92 19.74 3.99 -17.05
C ALA A 92 19.58 5.52 -17.05
N GLU A 93 18.59 6.00 -16.29
CA GLU A 93 18.41 7.42 -16.02
C GLU A 93 19.49 7.88 -15.05
N LYS A 94 20.38 8.77 -15.49
CA LYS A 94 21.40 9.40 -14.65
C LYS A 94 20.73 10.46 -13.77
N LEU A 95 20.76 10.25 -12.45
CA LEU A 95 20.07 11.09 -11.48
C LEU A 95 20.95 12.21 -10.94
N SER A 96 22.18 11.86 -10.56
CA SER A 96 23.17 12.82 -10.04
C SER A 96 24.58 12.30 -10.28
N GLY A 97 25.57 13.21 -10.24
CA GLY A 97 26.96 12.83 -10.39
C GLY A 97 27.94 13.84 -9.81
N CYS A 98 29.16 13.39 -9.58
CA CYS A 98 30.30 14.21 -9.18
C CYS A 98 31.57 13.77 -9.92
N SER A 99 32.52 14.68 -10.11
CA SER A 99 33.84 14.39 -10.67
C SER A 99 34.90 14.41 -9.59
N ILE A 100 35.83 13.45 -9.65
CA ILE A 100 36.95 13.31 -8.72
C ILE A 100 38.24 13.34 -9.54
N SER A 101 39.04 14.38 -9.33
CA SER A 101 40.37 14.46 -9.93
C SER A 101 41.39 13.76 -9.01
N PRO A 102 42.17 12.79 -9.51
CA PRO A 102 43.19 12.11 -8.73
C PRO A 102 44.19 13.09 -8.09
N PRO A 103 44.60 12.89 -6.83
CA PRO A 103 45.61 13.74 -6.20
C PRO A 103 46.95 13.58 -6.93
N ARG A 104 47.59 14.71 -7.25
CA ARG A 104 48.81 14.80 -8.08
C ARG A 104 50.06 14.16 -7.47
N THR A 105 50.01 13.63 -6.24
CA THR A 105 51.18 13.37 -5.39
C THR A 105 51.53 11.89 -5.14
N THR A 106 50.98 10.92 -5.87
CA THR A 106 51.20 9.48 -5.53
C THR A 106 52.05 8.74 -6.56
N SER A 107 53.37 8.66 -6.33
CA SER A 107 54.28 7.73 -7.02
C SER A 107 54.27 6.32 -6.38
N ASP A 108 53.25 6.01 -5.59
CA ASP A 108 53.29 4.90 -4.65
C ASP A 108 52.41 3.73 -5.13
N THR A 109 52.85 2.51 -4.85
CA THR A 109 52.25 1.27 -5.38
C THR A 109 50.88 0.91 -4.76
N LYS A 110 50.40 1.70 -3.79
CA LYS A 110 49.16 1.49 -3.04
C LYS A 110 47.97 2.12 -3.76
N PRO A 111 46.76 1.51 -3.66
CA PRO A 111 45.55 2.12 -4.21
C PRO A 111 45.25 3.45 -3.51
N THR A 112 45.03 4.49 -4.30
CA THR A 112 44.61 5.81 -3.82
C THR A 112 43.12 5.78 -3.54
N LYS A 113 42.72 6.40 -2.42
CA LYS A 113 41.33 6.47 -1.96
C LYS A 113 40.86 7.92 -2.01
N CYS A 114 39.67 8.15 -2.54
CA CYS A 114 39.01 9.44 -2.52
C CYS A 114 37.57 9.27 -2.06
N ASP A 115 37.08 10.20 -1.26
CA ASP A 115 35.69 10.20 -0.84
C ASP A 115 34.83 10.94 -1.87
N PHE A 116 33.56 10.54 -1.97
CA PHE A 116 32.60 11.16 -2.87
C PHE A 116 31.28 11.40 -2.15
N ARG A 117 30.52 12.36 -2.67
CA ARG A 117 29.22 12.75 -2.14
C ARG A 117 28.26 13.00 -3.30
N LEU A 118 27.17 12.23 -3.35
CA LEU A 118 26.13 12.36 -4.37
C LEU A 118 24.86 12.91 -3.73
N PRO A 119 24.25 13.96 -4.29
CA PRO A 119 22.91 14.39 -3.85
C PRO A 119 21.88 13.34 -4.27
N VAL A 120 20.97 13.01 -3.35
CA VAL A 120 19.83 12.11 -3.56
C VAL A 120 18.56 12.90 -3.26
N PRO A 121 17.89 13.39 -4.31
CA PRO A 121 16.62 14.09 -4.19
C PRO A 121 15.58 13.28 -3.41
N SER A 122 14.87 13.98 -2.54
CA SER A 122 13.91 13.40 -1.61
C SER A 122 12.64 12.85 -2.29
N TYR A 123 12.35 13.30 -3.51
CA TYR A 123 11.21 12.83 -4.32
C TYR A 123 11.49 11.53 -5.10
N HIS A 124 12.70 10.96 -4.99
CA HIS A 124 12.97 9.67 -5.62
C HIS A 124 12.13 8.55 -4.99
N PRO A 125 11.53 7.67 -5.81
CA PRO A 125 10.80 6.51 -5.33
C PRO A 125 11.73 5.52 -4.61
N ALA A 126 11.15 4.66 -3.79
CA ALA A 126 11.89 3.56 -3.21
C ALA A 126 12.29 2.55 -4.31
N THR A 127 13.34 1.77 -4.02
CA THR A 127 13.62 0.53 -4.74
C THR A 127 12.42 -0.39 -4.58
N ALA A 128 11.91 -0.90 -5.69
CA ALA A 128 10.69 -1.68 -5.72
C ALA A 128 10.86 -2.90 -6.61
N ALA A 129 10.51 -4.07 -6.10
CA ALA A 129 10.51 -5.32 -6.84
C ALA A 129 9.10 -5.93 -6.78
N LEU A 130 8.18 -5.33 -7.53
CA LEU A 130 6.84 -5.85 -7.71
C LEU A 130 6.84 -6.80 -8.93
N PRO A 131 5.88 -7.73 -9.06
CA PRO A 131 5.86 -8.69 -10.17
C PRO A 131 5.87 -8.06 -11.57
N SER A 132 5.47 -6.80 -11.63
CA SER A 132 5.18 -6.05 -12.85
C SER A 132 6.02 -4.80 -12.99
N VAL A 133 6.66 -4.38 -11.91
CA VAL A 133 7.37 -3.12 -11.81
C VAL A 133 8.66 -3.38 -11.06
N GLU A 134 9.77 -3.01 -11.67
CA GLU A 134 11.08 -3.06 -11.04
C GLU A 134 11.71 -1.67 -11.09
N ILE A 135 12.07 -1.14 -9.93
CA ILE A 135 12.80 0.11 -9.77
C ILE A 135 14.09 -0.23 -9.05
N SER A 136 15.22 -0.10 -9.74
CA SER A 136 16.55 -0.45 -9.25
C SER A 136 17.48 0.75 -9.32
N TYR A 137 18.37 0.87 -8.35
CA TYR A 137 19.38 1.93 -8.29
C TYR A 137 20.78 1.33 -8.27
N ALA A 138 21.72 2.03 -8.88
CA ALA A 138 23.12 1.68 -8.82
C ALA A 138 24.00 2.92 -8.90
N ILE A 139 25.17 2.83 -8.28
CA ILE A 139 26.22 3.83 -8.36
C ILE A 139 27.28 3.30 -9.32
N PHE A 140 27.68 4.16 -10.24
CA PHE A 140 28.72 3.87 -11.21
C PHE A 140 29.90 4.78 -10.97
N ALA A 141 31.10 4.25 -11.16
CA ALA A 141 32.25 5.10 -11.40
C ALA A 141 32.85 4.78 -12.76
N THR A 142 33.10 5.82 -13.55
CA THR A 142 33.67 5.74 -14.89
C THR A 142 34.91 6.62 -14.99
N CYS A 143 35.92 6.15 -15.71
CA CYS A 143 37.15 6.90 -15.96
C CYS A 143 37.62 6.64 -17.38
N ASP A 144 37.67 7.68 -18.20
CA ASP A 144 38.10 7.59 -19.58
C ASP A 144 39.62 7.72 -19.65
N LEU A 145 40.27 6.65 -20.13
CA LEU A 145 41.71 6.61 -20.27
C LEU A 145 42.14 7.25 -21.59
N PRO A 146 43.38 7.76 -21.68
CA PRO A 146 43.88 8.42 -22.90
C PRO A 146 43.99 7.49 -24.11
N ASN A 147 43.93 6.17 -23.89
CA ASN A 147 43.91 5.15 -24.93
C ASN A 147 42.50 4.87 -25.48
N GLY A 148 41.51 5.69 -25.12
CA GLY A 148 40.11 5.54 -25.53
C GLY A 148 39.33 4.44 -24.79
N LYS A 149 39.93 3.76 -23.81
CA LYS A 149 39.24 2.75 -23.00
C LYS A 149 38.60 3.40 -21.77
N THR A 150 37.34 3.07 -21.50
CA THR A 150 36.66 3.47 -20.27
C THR A 150 36.80 2.39 -19.20
N LEU A 151 37.35 2.76 -18.05
CA LEU A 151 37.26 1.93 -16.84
C LEU A 151 35.93 2.17 -16.19
N ARG A 152 35.31 1.09 -15.70
CA ARG A 152 34.01 1.17 -15.06
C ARG A 152 33.91 0.20 -13.89
N CYS A 153 33.29 0.65 -12.81
CA CYS A 153 32.83 -0.21 -11.73
C CYS A 153 31.42 0.20 -11.30
N ARG A 154 30.73 -0.72 -10.62
CA ARG A 154 29.32 -0.61 -10.23
C ARG A 154 29.14 -1.11 -8.81
N GLN A 155 28.22 -0.47 -8.09
CA GLN A 155 27.66 -1.00 -6.86
C GLN A 155 26.14 -0.79 -6.85
N ASP A 156 25.39 -1.83 -6.46
CA ASP A 156 23.94 -1.74 -6.32
C ASP A 156 23.56 -0.99 -5.05
N LEU A 157 22.46 -0.25 -5.13
CA LEU A 157 21.95 0.57 -4.05
C LEU A 157 20.47 0.30 -3.83
N GLY A 158 20.09 -0.05 -2.60
CA GLY A 158 18.70 -0.08 -2.16
C GLY A 158 18.27 1.29 -1.64
N VAL A 159 17.33 1.95 -2.31
CA VAL A 159 16.71 3.19 -1.81
C VAL A 159 15.47 2.83 -0.99
N ILE A 160 15.46 3.17 0.29
CA ILE A 160 14.35 2.92 1.21
C ILE A 160 13.72 4.25 1.60
N ARG A 161 12.40 4.39 1.45
CA ARG A 161 11.66 5.56 1.93
C ARG A 161 11.04 5.24 3.29
N LYS A 162 11.59 5.83 4.35
CA LYS A 162 11.07 5.67 5.71
C LYS A 162 10.29 6.89 6.15
N ASN A 163 9.12 6.64 6.73
CA ASN A 163 8.40 7.66 7.47
C ASN A 163 9.04 7.80 8.86
N GLY A 164 9.38 9.01 9.29
CA GLY A 164 10.04 9.24 10.57
C GLY A 164 9.14 9.01 11.80
N LYS A 165 7.84 8.72 11.62
CA LYS A 165 6.86 8.48 12.69
C LYS A 165 6.26 7.08 12.58
N PRO A 166 5.81 6.48 13.71
CA PRO A 166 5.07 5.22 13.70
C PRO A 166 3.89 5.29 12.73
N ILE A 167 3.61 4.17 12.07
CA ILE A 167 2.48 4.06 11.14
C ILE A 167 1.19 4.25 11.95
N LEU A 168 0.52 5.39 11.75
CA LEU A 168 -0.81 5.63 12.28
C LEU A 168 -1.83 5.31 11.19
N LEU A 169 -2.61 4.27 11.44
CA LEU A 169 -3.74 3.89 10.61
C LEU A 169 -4.95 4.74 11.04
N GLU A 170 -5.60 5.40 10.09
CA GLU A 170 -6.79 6.19 10.40
C GLU A 170 -7.94 5.30 10.87
N PRO A 171 -8.65 5.66 11.96
CA PRO A 171 -9.94 5.06 12.24
C PRO A 171 -10.85 5.21 11.02
N SER A 172 -11.65 4.19 10.75
CA SER A 172 -12.68 4.29 9.72
C SER A 172 -13.65 5.42 10.07
N ARG A 173 -14.26 5.99 9.03
CA ARG A 173 -15.47 6.80 9.22
C ARG A 173 -16.55 5.94 9.86
N LYS A 174 -17.46 6.59 10.60
CA LYS A 174 -18.68 5.92 11.07
C LYS A 174 -19.51 5.54 9.85
N VAL A 175 -19.87 4.27 9.73
CA VAL A 175 -20.72 3.73 8.67
C VAL A 175 -22.08 3.42 9.27
N SER A 176 -23.12 4.09 8.78
CA SER A 176 -24.52 3.84 9.13
C SER A 176 -25.21 3.07 8.01
N PHE A 177 -26.11 2.15 8.35
CA PHE A 177 -26.86 1.37 7.37
C PHE A 177 -28.31 1.86 7.28
N PRO A 178 -28.83 2.25 6.10
CA PRO A 178 -30.15 2.88 5.99
C PRO A 178 -31.32 2.06 6.56
N GLU A 179 -31.21 0.73 6.51
CA GLU A 179 -32.27 -0.20 6.93
C GLU A 179 -32.01 -0.80 8.33
N SER A 180 -31.04 -0.27 9.08
CA SER A 180 -30.67 -0.78 10.40
C SER A 180 -30.28 0.33 11.36
N THR A 181 -30.51 0.12 12.65
CA THR A 181 -30.02 1.00 13.72
C THR A 181 -28.50 0.89 13.90
N LEU A 182 -27.88 -0.12 13.30
CA LEU A 182 -26.46 -0.40 13.42
C LEU A 182 -25.61 0.74 12.85
N VAL A 183 -24.69 1.23 13.66
CA VAL A 183 -23.58 2.09 13.22
C VAL A 183 -22.26 1.43 13.59
N VAL A 184 -21.34 1.34 12.64
CA VAL A 184 -20.05 0.68 12.80
C VAL A 184 -18.92 1.67 12.65
N ARG A 185 -17.91 1.56 13.51
CA ARG A 185 -16.64 2.25 13.37
C ARG A 185 -15.50 1.30 13.70
N ALA A 186 -14.53 1.19 12.82
CA ALA A 186 -13.29 0.48 13.09
C ALA A 186 -12.20 1.47 13.49
N SER A 187 -11.37 1.11 14.45
CA SER A 187 -10.14 1.81 14.79
C SER A 187 -8.98 0.82 14.82
N PHE A 188 -7.80 1.33 14.52
CA PHE A 188 -6.60 0.52 14.36
C PHE A 188 -5.48 1.12 15.22
N ASP A 189 -4.79 0.26 15.95
CA ASP A 189 -3.58 0.66 16.67
C ASP A 189 -2.34 0.50 15.78
N ALA A 190 -1.19 0.94 16.30
CA ALA A 190 0.09 0.78 15.63
C ALA A 190 0.35 -0.71 15.29
N PRO A 191 0.69 -1.03 14.02
CA PRO A 191 1.02 -2.39 13.62
C PRO A 191 2.18 -2.97 14.43
N ILE A 192 2.00 -4.19 14.94
CA ILE A 192 3.01 -4.94 15.68
C ILE A 192 3.77 -5.82 14.69
N MET A 193 5.06 -5.53 14.52
CA MET A 193 5.94 -6.24 13.59
C MET A 193 6.45 -7.55 14.22
N GLY A 194 5.78 -8.66 13.96
CA GLY A 194 6.19 -9.99 14.41
C GLY A 194 7.28 -10.62 13.53
N THR A 195 7.79 -11.78 13.96
CA THR A 195 8.84 -12.51 13.22
C THR A 195 8.36 -13.07 11.89
N LYS A 196 7.10 -13.52 11.82
CA LYS A 196 6.47 -14.12 10.62
C LYS A 196 5.37 -13.26 9.99
N ASN A 197 4.64 -12.52 10.82
CA ASN A 197 3.45 -11.79 10.44
C ASN A 197 3.46 -10.39 11.05
N ILE A 198 2.79 -9.45 10.39
CA ILE A 198 2.38 -8.17 10.96
C ILE A 198 1.02 -8.38 11.60
N VAL A 199 0.84 -7.90 12.82
CA VAL A 199 -0.45 -7.92 13.51
C VAL A 199 -0.94 -6.48 13.62
N ILE A 200 -2.17 -6.22 13.18
CA ILE A 200 -2.83 -4.92 13.30
C ILE A 200 -3.91 -5.10 14.38
N PRO A 201 -3.68 -4.62 15.62
CA PRO A 201 -4.72 -4.59 16.63
C PRO A 201 -5.86 -3.70 16.12
N THR A 202 -7.08 -4.26 16.13
CA THR A 202 -8.24 -3.63 15.54
C THR A 202 -9.39 -3.68 16.54
N THR A 203 -10.10 -2.57 16.62
CA THR A 203 -11.24 -2.42 17.52
C THR A 203 -12.46 -2.02 16.72
N LEU A 204 -13.53 -2.81 16.83
CA LEU A 204 -14.82 -2.50 16.22
C LEU A 204 -15.78 -1.95 17.27
N GLN A 205 -16.20 -0.70 17.08
CA GLN A 205 -17.26 -0.08 17.84
C GLN A 205 -18.57 -0.26 17.08
N LEU A 206 -19.51 -0.94 17.71
CA LEU A 206 -20.85 -1.19 17.21
C LEU A 206 -21.85 -0.42 18.06
N HIS A 207 -22.65 0.45 17.45
CA HIS A 207 -23.70 1.23 18.12
C HIS A 207 -25.08 0.85 17.60
N GLY A 208 -26.12 1.21 18.35
CA GLY A 208 -27.51 0.99 17.97
C GLY A 208 -27.89 -0.49 17.98
N LEU A 209 -27.32 -1.24 18.93
CA LEU A 209 -27.53 -2.68 19.04
C LEU A 209 -28.83 -3.01 19.77
N SER A 210 -29.30 -2.14 20.67
CA SER A 210 -30.60 -2.28 21.30
C SER A 210 -31.68 -1.83 20.31
N LEU A 211 -32.67 -2.70 20.11
CA LEU A 211 -33.79 -2.47 19.23
C LEU A 211 -35.03 -2.11 20.04
N PRO A 212 -35.91 -1.24 19.50
CA PRO A 212 -37.16 -0.91 20.18
C PRO A 212 -38.03 -2.16 20.34
N SER A 213 -38.73 -2.24 21.47
CA SER A 213 -39.68 -3.30 21.77
C SER A 213 -40.84 -3.28 20.77
N THR A 214 -41.30 -4.46 20.37
CA THR A 214 -42.50 -4.61 19.54
C THR A 214 -43.73 -4.86 20.42
N SER A 215 -44.93 -4.65 19.87
CA SER A 215 -46.20 -4.89 20.60
C SER A 215 -46.40 -6.34 21.05
N SER A 216 -45.64 -7.29 20.50
CA SER A 216 -45.69 -8.70 20.86
C SER A 216 -44.73 -9.09 21.99
N MET A 217 -43.87 -8.19 22.45
CA MET A 217 -42.87 -8.47 23.49
C MET A 217 -43.45 -8.26 24.89
N ARG A 218 -42.99 -9.06 25.84
CA ARG A 218 -43.30 -8.86 27.27
C ARG A 218 -42.54 -7.64 27.81
N THR A 219 -43.03 -7.07 28.89
CA THR A 219 -42.43 -5.87 29.53
C THR A 219 -40.99 -6.08 29.99
N ASN A 220 -40.60 -7.33 30.29
CA ASN A 220 -39.25 -7.70 30.74
C ASN A 220 -38.38 -8.25 29.60
N GLU A 221 -38.79 -8.13 28.34
CA GLU A 221 -38.01 -8.63 27.20
C GLU A 221 -37.28 -7.49 26.50
N THR A 222 -36.00 -7.69 26.18
CA THR A 222 -35.20 -6.76 25.38
C THR A 222 -34.74 -7.40 24.08
N ARG A 223 -34.76 -6.60 23.01
CA ARG A 223 -34.42 -7.03 21.66
C ARG A 223 -33.08 -6.45 21.26
N TRP A 224 -32.20 -7.31 20.76
CA TRP A 224 -30.82 -6.94 20.48
C TRP A 224 -30.36 -7.46 19.13
N LEU A 225 -29.60 -6.62 18.43
CA LEU A 225 -28.69 -7.03 17.37
C LEU A 225 -27.45 -7.66 18.00
N VAL A 226 -27.28 -8.96 17.80
CA VAL A 226 -26.18 -9.74 18.39
C VAL A 226 -25.17 -10.09 17.30
N PRO A 227 -23.94 -9.55 17.35
CA PRO A 227 -22.91 -9.90 16.38
C PRO A 227 -22.44 -11.34 16.63
N ARG A 228 -22.34 -12.11 15.54
CA ARG A 228 -22.04 -13.56 15.56
C ARG A 228 -20.70 -13.89 14.98
N GLU A 229 -20.29 -13.14 13.96
CA GLU A 229 -19.06 -13.41 13.25
C GLU A 229 -18.52 -12.14 12.62
N ILE A 230 -17.20 -11.97 12.70
CA ILE A 230 -16.46 -10.95 11.98
C ILE A 230 -15.60 -11.69 10.96
N LYS A 231 -15.85 -11.46 9.68
CA LYS A 231 -14.94 -11.89 8.61
C LYS A 231 -14.15 -10.70 8.13
N TRP A 232 -12.91 -10.91 7.76
CA TRP A 232 -12.08 -9.85 7.22
C TRP A 232 -11.20 -10.35 6.08
N GLU A 233 -10.91 -9.43 5.16
CA GLU A 233 -9.98 -9.62 4.06
C GLU A 233 -9.09 -8.39 3.95
N PHE A 234 -7.79 -8.64 3.93
CA PHE A 234 -6.78 -7.62 3.78
C PHE A 234 -6.30 -7.59 2.32
N GLU A 235 -6.60 -6.50 1.63
CA GLU A 235 -6.33 -6.25 0.21
C GLU A 235 -5.15 -5.29 0.04
N GLU A 236 -4.24 -5.62 -0.88
CA GLU A 236 -3.22 -4.74 -1.41
C GLU A 236 -3.58 -4.39 -2.85
N THR A 237 -3.62 -3.11 -3.17
CA THR A 237 -3.82 -2.60 -4.52
C THR A 237 -2.55 -1.92 -5.00
N ALA A 238 -1.87 -2.52 -5.97
CA ALA A 238 -0.79 -1.86 -6.70
C ALA A 238 -1.40 -0.92 -7.73
N VAL A 239 -1.02 0.35 -7.67
CA VAL A 239 -1.45 1.38 -8.62
C VAL A 239 -0.25 1.80 -9.45
N LEU A 240 -0.31 1.49 -10.73
CA LEU A 240 0.62 1.95 -11.74
C LEU A 240 0.03 3.18 -12.43
N ILE A 241 0.76 4.27 -12.41
CA ILE A 241 0.44 5.46 -13.20
C ILE A 241 1.49 5.62 -14.28
N THR A 242 1.08 5.86 -15.52
CA THR A 242 1.99 6.15 -16.63
C THR A 242 1.56 7.39 -17.37
N GLY A 243 2.50 8.11 -17.97
CA GLY A 243 2.19 9.28 -18.77
C GLY A 243 3.44 9.89 -19.39
N PHE A 244 3.24 10.93 -20.17
CA PHE A 244 4.33 11.72 -20.72
C PHE A 244 4.57 12.95 -19.84
N PRO A 245 5.82 13.30 -19.56
CA PRO A 245 6.12 14.53 -18.85
C PRO A 245 5.73 15.75 -19.69
N ASP A 246 5.30 16.81 -19.03
CA ASP A 246 5.12 18.12 -19.67
C ASP A 246 6.42 18.95 -19.62
N SER A 247 6.32 20.26 -19.90
CA SER A 247 7.47 21.19 -19.83
C SER A 247 8.12 21.30 -18.45
N THR A 248 7.44 20.86 -17.38
CA THR A 248 8.00 20.82 -16.02
C THR A 248 8.85 19.57 -15.77
N GLY A 249 8.86 18.61 -16.71
CA GLY A 249 9.52 17.32 -16.54
C GLY A 249 8.73 16.33 -15.67
N HIS A 250 7.52 16.70 -15.24
CA HIS A 250 6.64 15.87 -14.43
C HIS A 250 5.42 15.39 -15.20
N VAL A 251 4.84 14.26 -14.78
CA VAL A 251 3.64 13.71 -15.41
C VAL A 251 2.40 14.41 -14.83
N PRO A 252 1.60 15.11 -15.66
CA PRO A 252 0.35 15.71 -15.21
C PRO A 252 -0.68 14.62 -14.89
N MET A 253 -1.38 14.76 -13.77
CA MET A 253 -2.44 13.83 -13.35
C MET A 253 -3.60 13.76 -14.36
N SER A 254 -3.88 14.85 -15.08
CA SER A 254 -4.98 14.93 -16.06
C SER A 254 -4.76 14.08 -17.31
N THR A 255 -3.50 13.84 -17.68
CA THR A 255 -3.13 13.05 -18.87
C THR A 255 -2.58 11.68 -18.50
N ALA A 256 -2.40 11.42 -17.21
CA ALA A 256 -1.85 10.17 -16.71
C ALA A 256 -2.85 9.01 -16.84
N GLN A 257 -2.37 7.90 -17.37
CA GLN A 257 -3.11 6.65 -17.38
C GLN A 257 -2.88 5.91 -16.07
N ARG A 258 -3.95 5.60 -15.35
CA ARG A 258 -3.94 4.84 -14.10
C ARG A 258 -4.41 3.41 -14.34
N VAL A 259 -3.64 2.44 -13.87
CA VAL A 259 -3.98 1.02 -13.86
C VAL A 259 -3.85 0.51 -12.44
N LEU A 260 -4.86 -0.20 -11.97
CA LEU A 260 -4.91 -0.74 -10.62
C LEU A 260 -4.93 -2.26 -10.70
N LYS A 261 -4.21 -2.92 -9.79
CA LYS A 261 -4.29 -4.36 -9.59
C LYS A 261 -4.40 -4.69 -8.11
N LYS A 262 -5.45 -5.42 -7.78
CA LYS A 262 -5.75 -5.89 -6.44
C LYS A 262 -5.17 -7.28 -6.22
N ARG A 263 -4.71 -7.53 -4.99
CA ARG A 263 -4.36 -8.85 -4.47
C ARG A 263 -4.85 -8.97 -3.04
N ARG A 264 -5.44 -10.11 -2.71
CA ARG A 264 -5.68 -10.51 -1.33
C ARG A 264 -4.38 -10.93 -0.63
N LEU A 265 -4.01 -10.24 0.43
CA LEU A 265 -2.85 -10.56 1.26
C LEU A 265 -3.16 -11.59 2.33
N ALA A 266 -4.30 -11.44 3.00
CA ALA A 266 -4.73 -12.30 4.07
C ALA A 266 -6.25 -12.26 4.21
N ALA A 267 -6.81 -13.28 4.86
CA ALA A 267 -8.20 -13.30 5.26
C ALA A 267 -8.33 -14.06 6.58
N GLY A 268 -9.37 -13.73 7.33
CA GLY A 268 -9.67 -14.39 8.59
C GLY A 268 -11.15 -14.27 8.93
N ALA A 269 -11.54 -15.06 9.93
CA ALA A 269 -12.88 -15.04 10.49
C ALA A 269 -12.81 -15.30 11.98
N GLU A 270 -13.60 -14.57 12.75
CA GLU A 270 -13.73 -14.71 14.18
C GLU A 270 -15.19 -14.92 14.54
N LYS A 271 -15.51 -16.08 15.11
CA LYS A 271 -16.85 -16.38 15.62
C LYS A 271 -16.98 -15.81 17.03
N LEU A 272 -17.97 -14.95 17.22
CA LEU A 272 -18.27 -14.29 18.48
C LEU A 272 -19.21 -15.18 19.30
N LYS A 273 -18.73 -15.59 20.48
CA LYS A 273 -19.50 -16.38 21.44
C LYS A 273 -20.00 -15.42 22.51
N LEU A 274 -21.08 -14.71 22.20
CA LEU A 274 -21.71 -13.76 23.11
C LEU A 274 -22.93 -14.40 23.77
N LYS A 275 -23.00 -14.31 25.10
CA LYS A 275 -24.17 -14.69 25.91
C LYS A 275 -24.62 -13.47 26.69
N TYR A 276 -25.92 -13.18 26.69
CA TYR A 276 -26.46 -12.07 27.45
C TYR A 276 -26.48 -12.37 28.97
N PRO A 277 -26.29 -11.36 29.83
CA PRO A 277 -25.61 -10.09 29.56
C PRO A 277 -24.19 -10.31 29.01
N PHE A 278 -23.85 -9.56 27.96
CA PHE A 278 -22.67 -9.80 27.11
C PHE A 278 -21.31 -9.77 27.85
N MET A 279 -21.29 -9.25 29.06
CA MET A 279 -20.11 -9.14 29.95
C MET A 279 -19.86 -10.41 30.81
N ARG A 280 -20.65 -11.48 30.68
CA ARG A 280 -20.48 -12.71 31.49
C ARG A 280 -19.13 -13.41 31.21
N PRO A 281 -18.46 -14.00 32.24
CA PRO A 281 -17.25 -14.79 32.05
C PRO A 281 -17.44 -15.94 31.06
N GLY A 282 -16.44 -16.17 30.19
CA GLY A 282 -16.47 -17.20 29.14
C GLY A 282 -17.05 -16.76 27.80
N ASN A 283 -17.49 -15.51 27.68
CA ASN A 283 -17.83 -14.88 26.42
C ASN A 283 -16.59 -14.43 25.64
N THR A 284 -16.75 -14.16 24.34
CA THR A 284 -15.80 -13.31 23.61
C THR A 284 -15.67 -11.99 24.35
N PHE A 285 -14.44 -11.54 24.61
CA PHE A 285 -14.20 -10.29 25.31
C PHE A 285 -14.79 -9.12 24.53
N VAL A 286 -15.73 -8.42 25.14
CA VAL A 286 -16.35 -7.21 24.64
C VAL A 286 -16.43 -6.18 25.76
N ARG A 287 -16.40 -4.90 25.41
CA ARG A 287 -16.62 -3.81 26.35
C ARG A 287 -17.90 -3.08 25.96
N MET A 288 -18.84 -2.93 26.88
CA MET A 288 -20.03 -2.12 26.64
C MET A 288 -19.64 -0.63 26.50
N LEU A 289 -20.28 0.07 25.56
CA LEU A 289 -20.12 1.50 25.41
C LEU A 289 -20.91 2.26 26.50
N GLN A 290 -20.56 3.52 26.76
CA GLN A 290 -21.12 4.32 27.87
C GLN A 290 -22.64 4.52 27.79
N ASP A 291 -23.22 4.39 26.61
CA ASP A 291 -24.66 4.52 26.36
C ASP A 291 -25.42 3.18 26.55
N ASP A 292 -24.73 2.10 26.94
CA ASP A 292 -25.22 0.72 27.02
C ASP A 292 -25.97 0.23 25.77
N ASN A 293 -25.87 0.96 24.65
CA ASN A 293 -26.54 0.67 23.37
C ASN A 293 -25.54 0.21 22.30
N GLY A 294 -24.34 -0.17 22.74
CA GLY A 294 -23.28 -0.58 21.86
C GLY A 294 -22.20 -1.36 22.57
N MET A 295 -21.33 -1.96 21.78
CA MET A 295 -20.19 -2.71 22.27
C MET A 295 -18.95 -2.44 21.44
N GLU A 296 -17.81 -2.62 22.08
CA GLU A 296 -16.49 -2.57 21.51
C GLU A 296 -15.90 -3.99 21.49
N ILE A 297 -15.48 -4.42 20.30
CA ILE A 297 -14.94 -5.76 20.06
C ILE A 297 -13.49 -5.61 19.58
N PRO A 298 -12.50 -5.88 20.44
CA PRO A 298 -11.11 -5.94 20.03
C PRO A 298 -10.80 -7.29 19.37
N PHE A 299 -10.07 -7.25 18.25
CA PHE A 299 -9.57 -8.41 17.56
C PHE A 299 -8.27 -8.09 16.81
N HIS A 300 -7.68 -9.10 16.18
CA HIS A 300 -6.39 -8.97 15.51
C HIS A 300 -6.49 -9.34 14.04
N ILE A 301 -5.92 -8.48 13.20
CA ILE A 301 -5.74 -8.75 11.77
C ILE A 301 -4.29 -9.16 11.55
N SER A 302 -4.08 -10.33 10.96
CA SER A 302 -2.74 -10.82 10.65
C SER A 302 -2.45 -10.72 9.16
N ALA A 303 -1.34 -10.07 8.80
CA ALA A 303 -0.83 -10.01 7.44
C ALA A 303 0.58 -10.64 7.35
N PRO A 304 1.02 -11.13 6.17
CA PRO A 304 2.38 -11.61 5.99
C PRO A 304 3.43 -10.53 6.31
N LYS A 305 4.60 -10.90 6.86
CA LYS A 305 5.70 -9.95 7.11
C LYS A 305 6.20 -9.22 5.86
N THR A 306 5.98 -9.81 4.68
CA THR A 306 6.34 -9.19 3.39
C THR A 306 5.44 -8.00 3.03
N THR A 307 4.37 -7.74 3.78
CA THR A 307 3.53 -6.55 3.59
C THR A 307 4.34 -5.30 3.97
N GLN A 308 4.55 -4.42 3.00
CA GLN A 308 5.29 -3.17 3.17
C GLN A 308 4.42 -2.07 3.77
N LEU A 309 3.81 -2.34 4.93
CA LEU A 309 2.93 -1.40 5.62
C LEU A 309 3.69 -0.19 6.22
N GLY A 310 5.03 -0.20 6.22
CA GLY A 310 5.87 0.87 6.77
C GLY A 310 6.80 1.56 5.78
N ASP A 311 6.99 0.99 4.59
CA ASP A 311 7.81 1.61 3.55
C ASP A 311 6.92 2.50 2.68
N SER A 312 7.27 3.79 2.59
CA SER A 312 6.45 4.76 1.86
C SER A 312 6.57 4.54 0.36
N THR A 313 5.75 3.64 -0.16
CA THR A 313 5.39 3.60 -1.58
C THR A 313 4.36 4.67 -1.94
N ALA A 314 3.93 5.51 -0.99
CA ALA A 314 2.87 6.50 -1.20
C ALA A 314 3.13 7.44 -2.39
N LEU A 315 2.04 7.76 -3.10
CA LEU A 315 2.04 8.67 -4.24
C LEU A 315 2.47 10.08 -3.79
N SER A 316 3.64 10.54 -4.23
CA SER A 316 4.07 11.93 -4.08
C SER A 316 3.54 12.80 -5.22
N VAL A 317 2.70 13.79 -4.88
CA VAL A 317 2.08 14.74 -5.80
C VAL A 317 2.37 16.16 -5.33
N ALA A 318 2.65 17.08 -6.26
CA ALA A 318 2.65 18.52 -6.00
C ALA A 318 1.70 19.20 -6.99
N GLY A 319 0.64 19.83 -6.47
CA GLY A 319 -0.42 20.40 -7.29
C GLY A 319 -1.06 19.33 -8.19
N SER A 320 -0.98 19.52 -9.51
CA SER A 320 -1.51 18.60 -10.52
C SER A 320 -0.49 17.56 -11.02
N HIS A 321 0.69 17.46 -10.42
CA HIS A 321 1.82 16.72 -11.00
C HIS A 321 2.33 15.60 -10.11
N ILE A 322 2.68 14.48 -10.72
CA ILE A 322 3.29 13.32 -10.05
C ILE A 322 4.80 13.52 -10.01
N LEU A 323 5.37 13.56 -8.80
CA LEU A 323 6.79 13.88 -8.61
C LEU A 323 7.72 12.67 -8.77
N HIS A 324 7.35 11.54 -8.19
CA HIS A 324 8.17 10.33 -8.05
C HIS A 324 8.09 9.42 -9.28
N THR A 325 8.20 10.01 -10.47
CA THR A 325 8.15 9.26 -11.72
C THR A 325 9.53 8.71 -12.09
N VAL A 326 9.52 7.55 -12.75
CA VAL A 326 10.68 6.82 -13.26
C VAL A 326 10.57 6.79 -14.77
N LEU A 327 11.71 6.97 -15.44
CA LEU A 327 11.79 6.75 -16.88
C LEU A 327 11.43 5.30 -17.22
N LEU A 328 10.52 5.10 -18.16
CA LEU A 328 10.23 3.77 -18.68
C LEU A 328 11.35 3.36 -19.64
N SER A 329 12.14 2.35 -19.27
CA SER A 329 13.11 1.76 -20.19
C SER A 329 12.38 0.96 -21.27
N ASP A 330 12.10 1.61 -22.41
CA ASP A 330 11.55 0.98 -23.60
C ASP A 330 12.64 0.87 -24.68
N PRO A 331 13.10 -0.34 -25.03
CA PRO A 331 14.15 -0.54 -26.04
C PRO A 331 13.70 -0.15 -27.46
N SER A 332 12.40 0.12 -27.67
CA SER A 332 11.82 0.52 -28.95
C SER A 332 11.50 2.01 -29.05
N ALA A 333 11.78 2.79 -28.00
CA ALA A 333 11.47 4.22 -28.00
C ALA A 333 12.40 4.99 -28.94
N ASP A 334 11.80 5.81 -29.79
CA ASP A 334 12.50 6.79 -30.61
C ASP A 334 13.10 7.89 -29.70
N ALA A 335 14.36 8.24 -29.94
CA ALA A 335 15.09 9.20 -29.11
C ALA A 335 14.52 10.62 -29.20
N GLU A 336 13.76 10.93 -30.26
CA GLU A 336 13.19 12.25 -30.51
C GLU A 336 11.83 12.48 -29.81
N LEU A 337 11.19 11.43 -29.31
CA LEU A 337 9.89 11.56 -28.64
C LEU A 337 10.05 11.75 -27.13
N PRO A 338 9.15 12.53 -26.49
CA PRO A 338 9.14 12.65 -25.03
C PRO A 338 9.01 11.25 -24.42
N GLN A 339 9.93 10.92 -23.52
CA GLN A 339 9.99 9.57 -22.99
C GLN A 339 8.88 9.36 -21.96
N LYS A 340 8.16 8.25 -22.11
CA LYS A 340 7.10 7.85 -21.19
C LYS A 340 7.68 7.58 -19.80
N ARG A 341 6.99 8.04 -18.77
CA ARG A 341 7.38 7.83 -17.37
C ARG A 341 6.28 7.09 -16.63
N PHE A 342 6.64 6.44 -15.53
CA PHE A 342 5.69 5.76 -14.67
C PHE A 342 5.95 6.03 -13.19
N ALA A 343 4.92 5.89 -12.38
CA ALA A 343 4.96 5.89 -10.93
C ALA A 343 4.21 4.67 -10.42
N VAL A 344 4.66 4.10 -9.30
CA VAL A 344 3.98 2.97 -8.66
C VAL A 344 3.82 3.24 -7.18
N TYR A 345 2.64 2.95 -6.65
CA TYR A 345 2.37 2.97 -5.22
C TYR A 345 1.46 1.81 -4.81
N LEU A 346 1.47 1.48 -3.51
CA LEU A 346 0.59 0.48 -2.93
C LEU A 346 -0.46 1.16 -2.07
N GLU A 347 -1.72 0.79 -2.27
CA GLU A 347 -2.82 1.09 -1.36
C GLU A 347 -3.18 -0.18 -0.57
N TYR A 348 -3.50 -0.02 0.70
CA TYR A 348 -3.94 -1.12 1.56
C TYR A 348 -5.39 -0.88 1.99
N LYS A 349 -6.23 -1.91 1.88
CA LYS A 349 -7.65 -1.84 2.23
C LYS A 349 -8.02 -3.04 3.08
N LEU A 350 -8.78 -2.80 4.13
CA LEU A 350 -9.37 -3.85 4.94
C LEU A 350 -10.87 -3.91 4.66
N HIS A 351 -11.31 -5.05 4.13
CA HIS A 351 -12.72 -5.39 4.00
C HIS A 351 -13.15 -6.16 5.24
N MET A 352 -14.21 -5.72 5.90
CA MET A 352 -14.81 -6.42 7.04
C MET A 352 -16.27 -6.73 6.73
N TRP A 353 -16.70 -7.93 7.09
CA TRP A 353 -18.07 -8.36 7.03
C TRP A 353 -18.53 -8.77 8.41
N LEU A 354 -19.63 -8.19 8.87
CA LEU A 354 -20.25 -8.50 10.15
C LEU A 354 -21.51 -9.30 9.92
N ARG A 355 -21.57 -10.50 10.50
CA ARG A 355 -22.79 -11.32 10.53
C ARG A 355 -23.48 -11.06 11.86
N ILE A 356 -24.69 -10.52 11.82
CA ILE A 356 -25.45 -10.09 12.99
C ILE A 356 -26.83 -10.74 12.96
N GLY A 357 -27.26 -11.31 14.08
CA GLY A 357 -28.62 -11.83 14.25
C GLY A 357 -29.44 -10.96 15.19
N GLU A 358 -30.74 -11.22 15.26
CA GLU A 358 -31.66 -10.59 16.21
C GLU A 358 -32.06 -11.60 17.29
N ASP A 359 -31.75 -11.29 18.56
CA ASP A 359 -32.15 -12.09 19.72
C ASP A 359 -33.05 -11.27 20.64
N ILE A 360 -33.98 -11.95 21.32
CA ILE A 360 -34.79 -11.41 22.41
C ILE A 360 -34.36 -12.10 23.70
N PHE A 361 -34.03 -11.31 24.72
CA PHE A 361 -33.62 -11.78 26.04
C PHE A 361 -34.63 -11.35 27.10
N ASP A 362 -34.85 -12.19 28.09
CA ASP A 362 -35.54 -11.79 29.32
C ASP A 362 -34.55 -11.05 30.22
N GLU A 363 -34.85 -9.80 30.58
CA GLU A 363 -33.96 -8.94 31.35
C GLU A 363 -33.66 -9.49 32.75
N ALA A 364 -34.63 -10.15 33.37
CA ALA A 364 -34.52 -10.64 34.75
C ALA A 364 -33.60 -11.87 34.85
N SER A 365 -33.79 -12.87 33.98
CA SER A 365 -32.98 -14.09 33.95
C SER A 365 -31.70 -13.94 33.10
N GLY A 366 -31.75 -13.06 32.10
CA GLY A 366 -30.78 -12.96 31.03
C GLY A 366 -30.85 -14.12 30.03
N ASP A 367 -31.93 -14.91 30.08
CA ASP A 367 -32.11 -16.06 29.19
C ASP A 367 -32.59 -15.63 27.81
N LEU A 368 -32.18 -16.41 26.80
CA LEU A 368 -32.63 -16.21 25.43
C LEU A 368 -34.08 -16.69 25.30
N VAL A 369 -34.99 -15.76 25.07
CA VAL A 369 -36.42 -16.02 24.88
C VAL A 369 -36.70 -16.43 23.44
N ASN A 370 -36.13 -15.69 22.48
CA ASN A 370 -36.34 -15.95 21.06
C ASN A 370 -35.08 -15.61 20.26
N ARG A 371 -34.86 -16.34 19.17
CA ARG A 371 -33.80 -16.08 18.20
C ARG A 371 -34.42 -16.02 16.82
N LYS A 372 -34.27 -14.88 16.16
CA LYS A 372 -34.57 -14.78 14.74
C LYS A 372 -33.44 -15.47 13.97
N MET A 373 -33.81 -16.39 13.10
CA MET A 373 -32.84 -17.14 12.28
C MET A 373 -32.30 -16.32 11.11
N ASP A 374 -32.99 -15.25 10.72
CA ASP A 374 -32.51 -14.33 9.70
C ASP A 374 -31.30 -13.55 10.21
N GLU A 375 -30.17 -13.73 9.54
CA GLU A 375 -28.94 -13.00 9.83
C GLU A 375 -28.73 -11.92 8.79
N MET A 376 -28.30 -10.74 9.24
CA MET A 376 -27.91 -9.62 8.39
C MET A 376 -26.39 -9.60 8.23
N ALA A 377 -25.94 -9.27 7.02
CA ALA A 377 -24.52 -9.13 6.70
C ALA A 377 -24.20 -7.67 6.35
N TYR A 378 -23.31 -7.07 7.14
CA TYR A 378 -22.89 -5.68 6.95
C TYR A 378 -21.45 -5.62 6.45
N THR A 379 -21.17 -4.79 5.46
CA THR A 379 -19.82 -4.63 4.90
C THR A 379 -19.25 -3.28 5.29
N VAL A 380 -18.01 -3.27 5.77
CA VAL A 380 -17.25 -2.08 6.10
C VAL A 380 -15.92 -2.13 5.37
N LEU A 381 -15.57 -1.06 4.68
CA LEU A 381 -14.33 -0.95 3.93
C LEU A 381 -13.47 0.16 4.53
N CYS A 382 -12.31 -0.23 5.05
CA CYS A 382 -11.40 0.66 5.74
C CYS A 382 -10.14 0.84 4.89
N PRO A 383 -9.95 2.02 4.25
CA PRO A 383 -8.65 2.33 3.67
C PRO A 383 -7.64 2.43 4.81
N LEU A 384 -6.55 1.67 4.70
CA LEU A 384 -5.42 1.78 5.62
C LEU A 384 -4.47 2.85 5.09
N THR A 385 -4.88 4.11 5.25
CA THR A 385 -4.05 5.27 4.95
C THR A 385 -3.09 5.53 6.10
N MET A 386 -1.81 5.70 5.76
CA MET A 386 -0.81 6.14 6.74
C MET A 386 -0.93 7.66 6.89
N GLN A 387 -1.26 8.15 8.08
CA GLN A 387 -1.14 9.58 8.35
C GLN A 387 0.30 9.96 8.72
N HIS A 388 0.72 11.10 8.19
CA HIS A 388 1.66 11.96 8.89
C HIS A 388 0.86 12.65 10.01
N ALA A 389 1.08 12.24 11.26
CA ALA A 389 0.60 13.06 12.37
C ALA A 389 1.29 14.42 12.29
N VAL A 390 0.57 15.45 11.86
CA VAL A 390 0.88 16.81 12.27
C VAL A 390 0.41 16.86 13.73
N PRO A 391 1.30 16.98 14.72
CA PRO A 391 0.84 17.15 16.09
C PRO A 391 -0.09 18.36 16.09
N ALA A 392 -1.32 18.18 16.57
CA ALA A 392 -2.20 19.30 16.84
C ALA A 392 -1.42 20.25 17.74
N GLN A 393 -1.01 21.41 17.22
CA GLN A 393 -0.48 22.49 18.03
C GLN A 393 -1.64 23.00 18.88
N GLN A 394 -1.88 22.33 20.00
CA GLN A 394 -2.55 22.92 21.14
C GLN A 394 -1.50 23.79 21.83
N GLY A 395 -1.40 25.06 21.42
CA GLY A 395 -0.49 26.02 22.02
C GLY A 395 -0.51 27.34 21.26
N ALA A 396 -1.11 28.34 21.90
CA ALA A 396 -1.32 29.69 21.40
C ALA A 396 -0.06 30.39 20.87
N GLY A 397 -0.21 31.18 19.80
CA GLY A 397 0.76 32.18 19.36
C GLY A 397 0.64 32.49 17.88
N LEU A 398 0.35 33.75 17.56
CA LEU A 398 0.24 34.28 16.21
C LEU A 398 1.52 34.05 15.39
N ASP A 399 1.41 33.32 14.28
CA ASP A 399 1.91 33.74 12.97
C ASP A 399 1.41 32.73 11.91
N GLU A 400 0.56 33.21 11.02
CA GLU A 400 -0.13 32.42 10.00
C GLU A 400 0.84 32.08 8.86
N ALA A 401 1.69 31.08 9.07
CA ALA A 401 2.40 30.44 7.97
C ALA A 401 1.38 29.67 7.10
N PRO A 402 1.46 29.75 5.76
CA PRO A 402 0.49 29.10 4.88
C PRO A 402 0.51 27.58 5.15
N LEU A 403 -0.65 27.06 5.53
CA LEU A 403 -0.87 25.63 5.74
C LEU A 403 -0.33 24.86 4.52
N PRO A 404 0.51 23.83 4.72
CA PRO A 404 0.94 22.99 3.60
C PRO A 404 -0.31 22.41 2.95
N VAL A 405 -0.52 22.76 1.68
CA VAL A 405 -1.64 22.30 0.86
C VAL A 405 -1.56 20.78 0.78
N VAL A 406 -2.32 20.10 1.64
CA VAL A 406 -2.55 18.66 1.51
C VAL A 406 -3.33 18.49 0.21
N PRO A 407 -2.78 17.80 -0.81
CA PRO A 407 -3.49 17.61 -2.06
C PRO A 407 -4.84 16.92 -1.78
N PRO A 408 -5.90 17.25 -2.53
CA PRO A 408 -7.22 16.68 -2.31
C PRO A 408 -7.11 15.15 -2.31
N ARG A 409 -7.59 14.53 -1.23
CA ARG A 409 -7.73 13.08 -1.16
C ARG A 409 -8.79 12.69 -2.17
N TYR A 410 -8.37 12.15 -3.31
CA TYR A 410 -9.25 11.47 -4.26
C TYR A 410 -9.64 10.10 -3.71
N ASP A 411 -10.21 10.07 -2.51
CA ASP A 411 -10.84 8.87 -1.98
C ASP A 411 -12.09 8.62 -2.80
N GLY A 412 -12.12 7.44 -3.42
CA GLY A 412 -13.16 7.00 -4.33
C GLY A 412 -14.55 7.08 -3.72
N VAL A 413 -15.51 7.25 -4.61
CA VAL A 413 -16.95 7.14 -4.37
C VAL A 413 -17.23 5.85 -3.56
N TRP A 414 -17.56 6.00 -2.27
CA TRP A 414 -17.83 4.90 -1.34
C TRP A 414 -19.33 4.59 -1.29
N GLU A 415 -19.89 4.08 -2.39
CA GLU A 415 -21.19 3.41 -2.39
C GLU A 415 -21.15 2.28 -3.42
N LEU A 416 -20.53 1.15 -3.06
CA LEU A 416 -20.91 -0.11 -3.70
C LEU A 416 -22.10 -0.65 -2.89
N PRO A 417 -23.29 -0.83 -3.51
CA PRO A 417 -24.37 -1.55 -2.86
C PRO A 417 -23.88 -2.96 -2.50
N PRO A 418 -24.41 -3.58 -1.42
CA PRO A 418 -24.05 -4.95 -1.08
C PRO A 418 -24.28 -5.87 -2.29
N PRO A 419 -23.41 -6.89 -2.51
CA PRO A 419 -23.65 -7.85 -3.58
C PRO A 419 -25.05 -8.44 -3.42
N GLY A 420 -25.86 -8.37 -4.48
CA GLY A 420 -27.22 -8.88 -4.48
C GLY A 420 -27.20 -10.39 -4.26
N TYR A 421 -27.55 -10.83 -3.04
CA TYR A 421 -27.81 -12.23 -2.79
C TYR A 421 -29.29 -12.49 -3.02
N THR A 422 -29.57 -13.30 -4.04
CA THR A 422 -30.85 -13.95 -4.24
C THR A 422 -31.24 -14.68 -2.96
N THR A 423 -32.32 -14.24 -2.34
CA THR A 423 -33.05 -14.99 -1.32
C THR A 423 -33.37 -16.37 -1.89
N TYR A 424 -32.82 -17.42 -1.29
CA TYR A 424 -33.29 -18.77 -1.57
C TYR A 424 -34.75 -18.85 -1.11
N GLY A 425 -35.63 -19.08 -2.09
CA GLY A 425 -37.07 -19.05 -1.94
C GLY A 425 -37.56 -20.05 -0.89
N CYS A 426 -38.37 -19.53 0.03
CA CYS A 426 -39.34 -20.34 0.75
C CYS A 426 -40.43 -20.74 -0.25
N ALA A 427 -40.27 -21.90 -0.89
CA ALA A 427 -41.31 -22.48 -1.73
C ALA A 427 -42.47 -22.93 -0.82
N LEU A 428 -43.48 -22.07 -0.71
CA LEU A 428 -44.79 -22.45 -0.20
C LEU A 428 -45.38 -23.53 -1.12
N ARG A 429 -45.59 -24.72 -0.55
CA ARG A 429 -46.46 -25.75 -1.11
C ARG A 429 -47.87 -25.18 -1.31
N GLY A 430 -48.35 -25.19 -2.55
CA GLY A 430 -49.76 -25.06 -2.91
C GLY A 430 -50.21 -26.34 -3.64
N PRO A 431 -51.50 -26.73 -3.55
CA PRO A 431 -51.93 -28.11 -3.75
C PRO A 431 -52.03 -28.50 -5.23
N VAL A 432 -51.71 -29.76 -5.48
CA VAL A 432 -51.93 -30.47 -6.74
C VAL A 432 -53.44 -30.54 -7.01
N ARG A 433 -53.90 -29.94 -8.11
CA ARG A 433 -55.17 -30.28 -8.75
C ARG A 433 -54.88 -31.07 -10.01
N GLU A 434 -55.33 -32.32 -10.00
CA GLU A 434 -55.47 -33.17 -11.16
C GLU A 434 -56.38 -32.51 -12.21
N ALA A 435 -55.94 -32.51 -13.46
CA ALA A 435 -56.83 -32.45 -14.61
C ALA A 435 -56.35 -33.48 -15.64
N ARG A 436 -57.17 -34.51 -15.80
CA ARG A 436 -57.04 -35.57 -16.80
C ARG A 436 -57.17 -34.98 -18.20
N GLY A 437 -56.20 -35.27 -19.06
CA GLY A 437 -56.33 -35.17 -20.51
C GLY A 437 -56.11 -36.55 -21.11
N SER A 438 -57.19 -37.19 -21.55
CA SER A 438 -57.19 -38.44 -22.31
C SER A 438 -56.58 -38.22 -23.70
N PRO A 439 -56.00 -39.26 -24.34
CA PRO A 439 -55.35 -39.14 -25.64
C PRO A 439 -56.29 -39.43 -26.82
N GLN A 440 -55.80 -39.05 -28.01
CA GLN A 440 -56.04 -39.61 -29.36
C GLN A 440 -56.86 -38.76 -30.35
N PRO A 441 -56.70 -38.98 -31.68
CA PRO A 441 -55.69 -39.79 -32.39
C PRO A 441 -54.67 -38.98 -33.20
#